data_AF-A0A7X9H2C2-F1
#
_entry.id   AF-A0A7X9H2C2-F1
#
_cell.length_a   1.000
_cell.length_b   1.000
_cell.length_c   1.000
_cell.angle_alpha   90.00
_cell.angle_beta   90.00
_cell.angle_gamma   90.00
#
_symmetry.space_group_name_H-M   'P 1'
#
loop_
_entity.id
_entity.type
_entity.pdbx_description
1 polymer ?
#
loop_
_entity_poly.entity_id
_entity_poly.type
_entity_poly.pdbx_seq_one_letter_code
_entity_poly.pdbx_strand_id
1 'polypeptide(L)' 'ALSYDGAYMLKEAIEKAGSTDHEAIIKELKNIEFSGVTGNLKFDENNNPVKAISMIKIVDGDYTFDTLVEPK' A
#
# COMPACT_ATOMS: atom_id res chain seq x y z
N ALA A 1 8.09 6.02 4.18
CA ALA A 1 7.18 5.80 3.03
C ALA A 1 6.07 4.81 3.36
N LEU A 2 6.37 3.53 3.66
CA LEU A 2 5.34 2.52 3.93
C LEU A 2 4.36 2.85 5.08
N SER A 3 4.86 3.29 6.23
CA SER A 3 3.98 3.67 7.35
C SER A 3 3.14 4.91 7.06
N TYR A 4 3.62 5.80 6.18
CA TYR A 4 2.86 6.97 5.74
C TYR A 4 1.66 6.54 4.91
N ASP A 5 1.90 5.68 3.92
CA ASP A 5 0.83 5.11 3.09
C ASP A 5 -0.17 4.32 3.94
N GLY A 6 0.32 3.52 4.90
CA GLY A 6 -0.55 2.80 5.83
C GLY A 6 -1.46 3.70 6.66
N ALA A 7 -0.94 4.82 7.18
CA ALA A 7 -1.73 5.78 7.93
C ALA A 7 -2.81 6.46 7.07
N TYR A 8 -2.45 6.85 5.83
CA TYR A 8 -3.40 7.50 4.91
C TYR A 8 -4.43 6.54 4.33
N MET A 9 -4.06 5.28 4.11
CA MET A 9 -4.97 4.22 3.70
C MET A 9 -6.02 3.96 4.80
N LEU A 10 -5.60 3.93 6.08
CA LEU A 10 -6.54 3.82 7.20
C LEU A 10 -7.43 5.07 7.31
N LYS A 11 -6.86 6.27 7.16
CA LYS A 11 -7.62 7.53 7.11
C LYS A 11 -8.72 7.47 6.04
N GLU A 12 -8.36 7.09 4.82
CA GLU A 12 -9.29 7.02 3.69
C GLU A 12 -10.38 5.97 3.92
N ALA A 13 -10.05 4.81 4.48
CA ALA A 13 -11.04 3.81 4.86
C ALA A 13 -12.04 4.33 5.90
N ILE A 14 -11.56 5.10 6.90
CA ILE A 14 -12.43 5.75 7.90
C ILE A 14 -13.33 6.80 7.24
N GLU A 15 -12.79 7.61 6.33
CA GLU A 15 -13.57 8.63 5.59
C GLU A 15 -14.65 7.98 4.71
N LYS A 16 -14.32 6.88 4.02
CA LYS A 16 -15.28 6.10 3.21
C LYS A 16 -16.34 5.41 4.05
N ALA A 17 -15.96 4.89 5.22
CA ALA A 17 -16.89 4.24 6.14
C ALA A 17 -17.90 5.24 6.76
N GLY A 18 -17.56 6.54 6.77
CA GLY A 18 -18.40 7.59 7.33
C GLY A 18 -18.71 7.43 8.82
N SER A 19 -17.95 6.58 9.52
CA SER A 19 -18.17 6.22 10.92
C SER A 19 -16.87 5.76 11.57
N THR A 20 -16.89 5.64 12.90
CA THR A 20 -15.81 5.04 13.69
C THR A 20 -16.12 3.59 14.06
N ASP A 21 -17.09 2.95 13.40
CA ASP A 21 -17.42 1.56 13.65
C ASP A 21 -16.34 0.64 13.08
N HIS A 22 -15.92 -0.33 13.89
CA HIS A 22 -14.82 -1.21 13.57
C HIS A 22 -15.09 -2.07 12.33
N GLU A 23 -16.29 -2.64 12.21
CA GLU A 23 -16.64 -3.52 11.10
C GLU A 23 -16.79 -2.73 9.80
N ALA A 24 -17.39 -1.53 9.87
CA ALA A 24 -17.49 -0.63 8.73
C ALA A 24 -16.12 -0.22 8.18
N ILE A 25 -15.16 0.14 9.06
CA ILE A 25 -13.81 0.52 8.64
C ILE A 25 -13.08 -0.67 8.00
N ILE A 26 -13.17 -1.87 8.60
CA ILE A 26 -12.53 -3.08 8.03
C ILE A 26 -13.08 -3.39 6.64
N LYS A 27 -14.40 -3.25 6.45
CA LYS A 27 -15.03 -3.48 5.15
C LYS A 27 -14.48 -2.54 4.08
N GLU A 28 -14.37 -1.24 4.38
CA GLU A 28 -13.82 -0.27 3.43
C GLU A 28 -12.32 -0.49 3.20
N LEU A 29 -11.56 -0.80 4.26
CA LEU A 29 -10.13 -1.06 4.18
C LEU A 29 -9.81 -2.31 3.33
N LYS A 30 -10.64 -3.35 3.39
CA LYS A 30 -10.48 -4.55 2.55
C LYS A 30 -10.67 -4.28 1.05
N ASN A 31 -11.52 -3.32 0.71
CA ASN A 31 -11.84 -2.96 -0.68
C ASN A 31 -11.08 -1.72 -1.15
N ILE A 32 -10.07 -1.28 -0.40
CA ILE A 32 -9.33 -0.06 -0.72
C ILE A 32 -8.38 -0.29 -1.90
N GLU A 33 -8.35 0.69 -2.80
CA GLU A 33 -7.27 0.88 -3.75
C GLU A 33 -6.64 2.25 -3.45
N PHE A 34 -5.38 2.24 -3.06
CA PHE A 34 -4.69 3.40 -2.53
C PHE A 34 -3.46 3.71 -3.39
N SER A 35 -3.38 4.94 -3.89
CA SER A 35 -2.20 5.44 -4.62
C SER A 35 -1.37 6.33 -3.70
N GLY A 36 -0.24 5.80 -3.22
CA GLY A 36 0.62 6.43 -2.23
C GLY A 36 2.05 6.67 -2.69
N VAL A 37 2.92 6.97 -1.73
CA VAL A 37 4.36 7.20 -1.95
C VAL A 37 5.06 5.93 -2.43
N THR A 38 4.59 4.76 -1.99
CA THR A 38 5.18 3.45 -2.35
C THR A 38 4.49 2.76 -3.52
N GLY A 39 3.69 3.51 -4.29
CA GLY A 39 2.98 3.04 -5.47
C GLY A 39 1.50 2.79 -5.22
N ASN A 40 0.87 2.05 -6.14
CA ASN A 40 -0.51 1.59 -6.00
C ASN A 40 -0.55 0.34 -5.10
N LEU A 41 -1.47 0.33 -4.15
CA LEU A 41 -1.66 -0.69 -3.13
C LEU A 41 -3.12 -1.15 -3.16
N LYS A 42 -3.32 -2.47 -3.23
CA LYS A 42 -4.60 -3.16 -3.00
C LYS A 42 -4.35 -4.42 -2.19
N PHE A 43 -5.36 -4.92 -1.49
CA PHE A 43 -5.24 -6.17 -0.73
C PHE A 43 -5.74 -7.38 -1.53
N ASP A 44 -5.08 -8.53 -1.36
CA ASP A 44 -5.58 -9.83 -1.81
C ASP A 44 -6.56 -10.44 -0.78
N GLU A 45 -7.08 -11.64 -1.09
CA GLU A 45 -8.03 -12.37 -0.21
C GLU A 45 -7.46 -12.71 1.18
N ASN A 46 -6.13 -12.75 1.31
CA ASN A 46 -5.43 -13.03 2.56
C ASN A 46 -5.02 -11.74 3.31
N ASN A 47 -5.43 -10.56 2.83
CA ASN A 47 -5.03 -9.24 3.32
C ASN A 47 -3.53 -8.94 3.13
N ASN A 48 -2.89 -9.52 2.11
CA ASN A 48 -1.55 -9.12 1.70
C ASN A 48 -1.63 -7.95 0.70
N PRO A 49 -0.77 -6.94 0.83
CA PRO A 49 -0.71 -5.85 -0.15
C PRO A 49 -0.08 -6.37 -1.46
N VAL A 50 -0.87 -6.33 -2.53
CA VAL A 50 -0.42 -6.55 -3.91
C VAL A 50 0.14 -5.24 -4.44
N LYS A 51 1.46 -5.19 -4.67
CA LYS A 51 2.16 -4.01 -5.17
C LYS A 51 3.41 -4.40 -5.96
N ALA A 52 3.91 -3.47 -6.76
CA ALA A 52 5.21 -3.60 -7.43
C ALA A 52 6.37 -3.63 -6.43
N ILE A 53 7.44 -4.34 -6.80
CA ILE A 53 8.68 -4.43 -6.03
C ILE A 53 9.78 -3.67 -6.78
N SER A 54 10.50 -2.79 -6.09
CA SER A 54 11.68 -2.11 -6.65
C SER A 54 12.93 -2.96 -6.48
N MET A 55 13.63 -3.21 -7.58
CA MET A 55 14.99 -3.74 -7.59
C MET A 55 15.98 -2.60 -7.39
N ILE A 56 16.83 -2.73 -6.38
CA ILE A 56 17.88 -1.76 -6.06
C ILE A 56 19.22 -2.47 -6.20
N LYS A 57 20.11 -1.89 -6.99
CA LYS A 57 21.47 -2.38 -7.18
C LYS A 57 22.42 -1.57 -6.32
N ILE A 58 23.38 -2.25 -5.68
CA ILE A 58 24.48 -1.60 -4.98
C ILE A 58 25.65 -1.46 -5.97
N VAL A 59 26.05 -0.23 -6.27
CA VAL A 59 27.18 0.10 -7.16
C VAL A 59 28.12 1.02 -6.39
N ASP A 60 29.36 0.59 -6.19
CA ASP A 60 30.39 1.35 -5.46
C ASP A 60 29.97 1.82 -4.04
N GLY A 61 29.08 1.06 -3.40
CA GLY A 61 28.56 1.36 -2.06
C GLY A 61 27.25 2.16 -2.04
N ASP A 62 26.81 2.68 -3.18
CA ASP A 62 25.56 3.46 -3.30
C ASP A 62 24.40 2.63 -3.85
N TYR A 63 23.20 2.95 -3.37
CA TYR A 63 21.94 2.33 -3.80
C TYR A 63 21.41 3.01 -5.07
N THR A 64 21.44 2.29 -6.19
CA THR A 64 20.91 2.75 -7.49
C THR A 64 19.62 2.02 -7.80
N PHE A 65 18.57 2.76 -8.18
CA PHE A 65 17.35 2.16 -8.71
C PHE A 65 17.63 1.44 -10.03
N ASP A 66 17.21 0.18 -10.15
CA ASP A 66 17.40 -0.64 -11.36
C ASP A 66 16.09 -0.77 -12.13
N THR A 67 15.07 -1.38 -11.51
CA THR A 67 13.77 -1.60 -12.17
C THR A 67 12.62 -1.79 -11.18
N LEU A 68 11.38 -1.74 -11.69
CA LEU A 68 10.16 -2.16 -10.99
C LEU A 68 9.69 -3.50 -11.55
N VAL A 69 9.33 -4.42 -10.67
CA VAL A 69 8.77 -5.72 -11.01
C VAL A 69 7.34 -5.78 -10.52
N GLU A 70 6.40 -5.89 -11.46
CA GLU A 70 4.97 -6.01 -11.15
C GLU A 70 4.65 -7.42 -10.63
N PRO A 71 3.70 -7.55 -9.68
CA PRO A 71 3.19 -8.84 -9.26
C PRO A 71 2.46 -9.54 -10.43
N LYS A 72 2.60 -10.87 -10.50
CA LYS A 72 1.92 -11.70 -11.51
C LYS A 72 0.47 -11.99 -11.15
#